data_AF-A0A5R8Z280-F1
#
_entry.id   AF-A0A5R8Z280-F1
#
_cell.length_a   1.000
_cell.length_b   1.000
_cell.length_c   1.000
_cell.angle_alpha   90.00
_cell.angle_beta   90.00
_cell.angle_gamma   90.00
#
_symmetry.space_group_name_H-M   'P 1'
#
loop_
_entity.id
_entity.type
_entity.pdbx_description
1 polymer ?
#
loop_
_entity_poly.entity_id
_entity_poly.type
_entity_poly.pdbx_seq_one_letter_code
_entity_poly.pdbx_strand_id
1 'polypeptide(L)'
;MTDSDIAPGEPPASGTDGVRAALSPLGELAQTPVSGHVGVFERVLTGLETVLASVEDSGGGESGRADSRVGALGGQPAEAGTPPENHR
;
A
#
# COMPACT_ATOMS: atom_id res chain seq x y z
N MET A 1 17.26 -24.78 -14.65
CA MET A 1 16.47 -23.73 -13.97
C MET A 1 17.46 -22.64 -13.61
N THR A 2 17.47 -21.54 -14.35
CA THR A 2 18.37 -20.42 -14.10
C THR A 2 17.86 -19.63 -12.91
N ASP A 3 18.73 -19.56 -11.90
CA ASP A 3 18.66 -18.71 -10.73
C ASP A 3 18.27 -17.29 -11.15
N SER A 4 17.21 -16.75 -10.54
CA SER A 4 16.70 -15.43 -10.88
C SER A 4 17.68 -14.35 -10.43
N ASP A 5 18.23 -13.65 -11.42
CA ASP A 5 18.93 -12.38 -11.32
C ASP A 5 18.00 -11.34 -10.65
N ILE A 6 18.00 -11.31 -9.31
CA ILE A 6 17.37 -10.22 -8.55
C ILE A 6 18.39 -9.08 -8.54
N ALA A 7 18.25 -8.18 -9.52
CA ALA A 7 18.89 -6.89 -9.46
C ALA A 7 18.53 -6.24 -8.11
N PRO A 8 19.49 -5.66 -7.37
CA PRO A 8 19.20 -4.96 -6.13
C PRO A 8 18.31 -3.76 -6.47
N GLY A 9 17.00 -3.92 -6.24
CA GLY A 9 16.05 -2.82 -6.30
C GLY A 9 16.57 -1.73 -5.37
N GLU A 10 16.76 -0.54 -5.93
CA GLU A 10 17.14 0.66 -5.19
C GLU A 10 16.22 0.78 -3.97
N PRO A 11 16.76 0.94 -2.75
CA PRO A 11 15.92 1.00 -1.56
C PRO A 11 14.91 2.13 -1.76
N PRO A 12 13.62 1.90 -1.49
CA PRO A 12 12.62 2.95 -1.63
C PRO A 12 13.12 4.15 -0.83
N ALA A 13 13.21 5.32 -1.49
CA ALA A 13 13.64 6.54 -0.83
C ALA A 13 12.83 6.66 0.46
N SER A 14 13.52 6.56 1.61
CA SER A 14 12.86 6.48 2.91
C SER A 14 11.88 7.65 3.03
N GLY A 15 10.67 7.43 3.58
CA GLY A 15 9.67 8.50 3.71
C GLY A 15 10.24 9.78 4.36
N THR A 16 11.25 9.64 5.23
CA THR A 16 12.02 10.74 5.81
C THR A 16 12.77 11.61 4.78
N ASP A 17 13.34 11.01 3.73
CA ASP A 17 14.02 11.72 2.65
C ASP A 17 13.02 12.51 1.79
N GLY A 18 11.86 11.90 1.50
CA GLY A 18 10.73 12.56 0.84
C GLY A 18 10.20 13.76 1.62
N VAL A 19 10.01 13.63 2.94
CA VAL A 19 9.61 14.75 3.81
C VAL A 19 10.68 15.85 3.81
N ARG A 20 11.97 15.49 3.87
CA ARG A 20 13.06 16.46 3.81
C ARG A 20 13.06 17.24 2.50
N ALA A 21 12.86 16.56 1.37
CA ALA A 21 12.76 17.17 0.06
C ALA A 21 11.55 18.12 -0.03
N ALA A 22 10.38 17.68 0.47
CA ALA A 22 9.16 18.49 0.49
C ALA A 22 9.29 19.76 1.34
N LEU A 23 10.06 19.72 2.44
CA LEU A 23 10.30 20.87 3.31
C LEU A 23 11.42 21.81 2.82
N SER A 24 12.21 21.40 1.82
CA SER A 24 13.34 22.21 1.32
C SER A 24 12.99 23.65 0.92
N PRO A 25 11.80 23.98 0.37
CA PRO A 25 11.47 25.36 0.01
C PRO A 25 11.36 26.31 1.22
N LEU A 26 11.20 25.82 2.45
CA LEU A 26 11.16 26.66 3.64
C LEU A 26 12.45 27.48 3.84
N GLY A 27 13.58 27.02 3.30
CA GLY A 27 14.84 27.77 3.30
C GLY A 27 14.76 29.09 2.53
N GLU A 28 13.79 29.25 1.62
CA GLU A 28 13.60 30.46 0.81
C GLU A 28 12.88 31.58 1.58
N LEU A 29 12.20 31.27 2.69
CA LEU A 29 11.36 32.22 3.43
C LEU A 29 12.14 33.44 3.93
N ALA A 30 13.41 33.26 4.31
CA ALA A 30 14.28 34.33 4.79
C ALA A 30 14.58 35.39 3.71
N GLN A 31 14.49 35.02 2.43
CA GLN A 31 14.75 35.90 1.29
C GLN A 31 13.48 36.25 0.51
N THR A 32 12.33 35.71 0.91
CA THR A 32 11.04 35.92 0.26
C THR A 32 10.25 36.99 1.01
N PRO A 33 9.70 38.03 0.34
CA PRO A 33 8.75 38.94 0.97
C PRO A 33 7.57 38.18 1.57
N VAL A 34 6.97 38.69 2.65
CA VAL A 34 5.85 38.00 3.33
C VAL A 34 4.68 37.72 2.38
N SER A 35 4.43 38.59 1.40
CA SER A 35 3.41 38.38 0.36
C SER A 35 3.67 37.14 -0.51
N GLY A 36 4.91 36.67 -0.61
CA GLY A 36 5.30 35.45 -1.33
C GLY A 36 5.37 34.19 -0.46
N HIS A 37 5.23 34.30 0.86
CA HIS A 37 5.30 33.15 1.78
C HIS A 37 4.22 32.11 1.49
N VAL A 38 3.02 32.56 1.08
CA VAL A 38 1.91 31.66 0.71
C VAL A 38 2.34 30.69 -0.40
N GLY A 39 2.99 31.17 -1.46
CA GLY A 39 3.46 30.30 -2.55
C GLY A 39 4.60 29.36 -2.15
N VAL A 40 5.39 29.69 -1.11
CA VAL A 40 6.36 28.77 -0.53
C VAL A 40 5.65 27.66 0.23
N PHE A 41 4.63 27.98 1.03
CA PHE A 41 3.85 27.00 1.78
C PHE A 41 3.02 26.08 0.86
N GLU A 42 2.47 26.59 -0.24
CA GLU A 42 1.75 25.77 -1.23
C GLU A 42 2.66 24.71 -1.87
N ARG A 43 3.92 25.09 -2.20
CA ARG A 43 4.92 24.14 -2.71
C ARG A 43 5.24 23.04 -1.69
N VAL A 44 5.39 23.42 -0.42
CA VAL A 44 5.62 22.46 0.67
C VAL A 44 4.43 21.51 0.84
N LEU A 45 3.21 22.05 0.86
CA LEU A 45 1.99 21.26 1.00
C LEU A 45 1.87 20.23 -0.13
N THR A 46 2.03 20.66 -1.38
CA THR A 46 1.98 19.78 -2.57
C THR A 46 3.03 18.66 -2.48
N GLY A 47 4.24 18.98 -2.01
CA GLY A 47 5.30 18.00 -1.80
C GLY A 47 4.93 16.95 -0.74
N LEU A 48 4.35 17.38 0.38
CA LEU A 48 3.92 16.47 1.45
C LEU A 48 2.75 15.59 1.03
N GLU A 49 1.78 16.12 0.28
CA GLU A 49 0.68 15.34 -0.30
C GLU A 49 1.21 14.23 -1.22
N THR A 50 2.22 14.54 -2.03
CA THR A 50 2.89 13.55 -2.90
C THR A 50 3.58 12.44 -2.09
N VAL A 51 4.27 12.81 -1.02
CA VAL A 51 4.92 11.84 -0.12
C VAL A 51 3.89 10.93 0.55
N LEU A 52 2.77 11.50 1.02
CA LEU A 52 1.68 10.73 1.64
C LEU A 52 1.01 9.79 0.64
N ALA A 53 0.73 10.25 -0.58
CA ALA A 53 0.17 9.41 -1.64
C ALA A 53 1.08 8.23 -2.00
N SER A 54 2.40 8.44 -2.00
CA SER A 54 3.39 7.37 -2.24
C SER A 54 3.38 6.29 -1.15
N VAL A 55 3.12 6.67 0.10
CA VAL A 55 2.96 5.73 1.22
C VAL A 55 1.64 4.94 1.11
N GLU A 56 0.55 5.59 0.70
CA GLU A 56 -0.74 4.93 0.45
C GLU A 56 -0.62 3.86 -0.64
N ASP A 57 0.07 4.18 -1.74
CA ASP A 57 0.28 3.25 -2.87
C ASP A 57 1.17 2.06 -2.48
N SER A 58 2.17 2.30 -1.61
CA SER A 58 3.04 1.25 -1.07
C SER A 58 2.36 0.32 -0.07
N GLY A 59 1.26 0.75 0.56
CA GLY A 59 0.47 -0.02 1.53
C GLY A 59 -0.65 -0.87 0.92
N GLY A 60 -0.95 -0.70 -0.37
CA GLY A 60 -2.10 -1.33 -1.06
C GLY A 60 -1.85 -2.69 -1.72
N GLY A 61 -0.63 -3.23 -1.66
CA GLY A 61 -0.20 -4.40 -2.43
C GLY A 61 -0.60 -5.79 -1.91
N GLU A 62 -1.24 -5.91 -0.75
CA GLU A 62 -1.58 -7.20 -0.11
C GLU A 62 -3.04 -7.27 0.36
N SER A 63 -3.98 -6.91 -0.50
CA SER A 63 -5.39 -7.28 -0.32
C SER A 63 -6.07 -7.59 -1.66
N GLY A 64 -5.41 -8.44 -2.45
CA GLY A 64 -5.82 -8.75 -3.81
C GLY A 64 -5.45 -10.15 -4.29
N ARG A 65 -5.48 -11.17 -3.42
CA ARG A 65 -5.37 -12.56 -3.86
C ARG A 65 -6.49 -13.46 -3.34
N ALA A 66 -7.49 -13.56 -4.21
CA ALA A 66 -8.41 -14.68 -4.42
C ALA A 66 -9.66 -14.77 -3.53
N ASP A 67 -10.66 -13.96 -3.90
CA ASP A 67 -12.02 -14.48 -4.00
C ASP A 67 -12.07 -15.50 -5.18
N SER A 68 -12.79 -16.61 -4.96
CA SER A 68 -13.34 -17.50 -5.99
C SER A 68 -12.39 -18.30 -6.91
N ARG A 69 -12.01 -19.51 -6.48
CA ARG A 69 -11.99 -20.69 -7.37
C ARG A 69 -12.74 -21.86 -6.72
N VAL A 70 -14.01 -21.98 -7.12
CA VAL A 70 -14.60 -23.19 -7.72
C VAL A 70 -14.55 -24.47 -6.87
N GLY A 71 -15.74 -24.92 -6.46
CA GLY A 71 -15.94 -26.28 -5.96
C GLY A 71 -15.51 -27.33 -6.98
N ALA A 72 -14.75 -28.31 -6.50
CA ALA A 72 -14.70 -29.67 -7.06
C ALA A 72 -13.96 -30.60 -6.07
N LEU A 73 -14.76 -31.46 -5.43
CA LEU A 73 -14.49 -32.90 -5.25
C LEU A 73 -13.23 -33.35 -4.49
N GLY A 74 -13.48 -34.01 -3.35
CA GLY A 74 -12.55 -34.88 -2.64
C GLY A 74 -12.74 -34.72 -1.14
N GLY A 75 -13.70 -35.35 -0.48
CA GLY A 75 -13.96 -36.79 -0.48
C GLY A 75 -13.19 -37.41 0.69
N GLN A 76 -13.79 -37.47 1.88
CA GLN A 76 -13.42 -38.44 2.92
C GLN A 76 -14.63 -38.78 3.82
N PRO A 77 -14.62 -39.99 4.41
CA PRO A 77 -15.82 -40.78 4.70
C PRO A 77 -16.15 -40.85 6.20
N ALA A 78 -17.17 -41.66 6.49
CA ALA A 78 -17.68 -42.10 7.79
C ALA A 78 -18.81 -41.23 8.35
N GLU A 79 -20.04 -41.69 8.14
CA GLU A 79 -21.03 -41.86 9.21
C GLU A 79 -21.97 -42.99 8.75
N ALA A 80 -21.89 -44.15 9.39
CA ALA A 80 -22.82 -45.24 9.23
C ALA A 80 -23.89 -45.15 10.32
N GLY A 81 -25.18 -45.20 9.91
CA GLY A 81 -26.37 -45.32 10.77
C GLY A 81 -26.99 -43.97 11.12
N THR A 82 -28.25 -43.63 10.83
CA THR A 82 -29.49 -44.41 10.68
C THR A 82 -30.54 -43.46 10.03
N PRO A 83 -31.50 -43.90 9.19
CA PRO A 83 -32.48 -42.98 8.58
C PRO A 83 -33.58 -42.55 9.58
N PRO A 84 -34.31 -41.44 9.30
CA PRO A 84 -35.28 -40.87 10.22
C PRO A 84 -36.66 -41.52 10.06
N GLU A 85 -37.31 -41.85 11.18
CA GLU A 85 -38.73 -42.20 11.23
C GLU A 85 -39.49 -41.19 12.07
N ASN A 86 -40.10 -40.23 11.36
CA ASN A 86 -41.28 -39.50 11.81
C ASN A 86 -42.49 -40.35 11.37
N HIS A 87 -43.43 -40.66 12.26
CA HIS A 87 -44.88 -40.51 12.06
C HIS A 87 -45.70 -41.08 13.23
N ARG A 88 -46.43 -40.16 13.89
CA ARG A 88 -47.69 -40.30 14.64
C ARG A 88 -47.72 -40.98 16.01
#